data_AF-A0A936EC49-F1
#
_entry.id   AF-A0A936EC49-F1
#
_cell.length_a   1.000
_cell.length_b   1.000
_cell.length_c   1.000
_cell.angle_alpha   90.00
_cell.angle_beta   90.00
_cell.angle_gamma   90.00
#
_symmetry.space_group_name_H-M   'P 1'
#
loop_
_entity.id
_entity.type
_entity.pdbx_description
1 polymer ?
#
loop_
_entity_poly.entity_id
_entity_poly.type
_entity_poly.pdbx_seq_one_letter_code
_entity_poly.pdbx_strand_id
1 'polypeptide(L)'
;MEVMVAVGICAVTVVGVVGMFGPAVRDTREVADRRVVHRLTVGVDEALRRGGFSAAEAATASGATLQLVARADGTHLVALADAANNPVSGVPPGIASAERYFLIEVTRARRPASEMACLVVEVRVSWPYGLPPDGAIVPAAQRSEFRFHSAINP
;
A
#
# COMPACT_ATOMS: atom_id res chain seq x y z
N MET A 1 40.80 -10.85 36.09
CA MET A 1 39.53 -11.60 36.04
C MET A 1 38.31 -10.66 36.04
N GLU A 2 38.25 -9.64 36.90
CA GLU A 2 37.14 -8.67 36.94
C GLU A 2 36.84 -7.97 35.60
N VAL A 3 37.88 -7.53 34.88
CA VAL A 3 37.69 -6.77 33.62
C VAL A 3 37.00 -7.60 32.53
N MET A 4 37.27 -8.91 32.46
CA MET A 4 36.61 -9.79 31.48
C MET A 4 35.13 -10.03 31.80
N VAL A 5 34.78 -10.11 33.09
CA VAL A 5 33.38 -10.26 33.52
C VAL A 5 32.59 -8.99 33.22
N ALA A 6 33.18 -7.80 33.47
CA ALA A 6 32.53 -6.52 33.18
C ALA A 6 32.28 -6.31 31.67
N VAL A 7 33.24 -6.68 30.82
CA VAL A 7 33.09 -6.59 29.35
C VAL A 7 32.01 -7.56 28.85
N GLY A 8 31.95 -8.78 29.37
CA GLY A 8 30.91 -9.74 29.02
C GLY A 8 29.50 -9.25 29.36
N ILE A 9 29.32 -8.67 30.55
CA ILE A 9 28.02 -8.10 30.97
C ILE A 9 27.63 -6.91 30.08
N CYS A 10 28.56 -5.99 29.82
CA CYS A 10 28.29 -4.85 28.92
C CYS A 10 27.88 -5.29 27.51
N ALA A 11 28.55 -6.29 26.92
CA ALA A 11 28.22 -6.79 25.59
C ALA A 11 26.80 -7.38 25.53
N VAL A 12 26.41 -8.17 26.54
CA VAL A 12 25.07 -8.77 26.62
C VAL A 12 24.00 -7.69 26.79
N THR A 13 24.23 -6.66 27.61
CA THR A 13 23.28 -5.55 27.78
C THR A 13 23.11 -4.75 26.49
N VAL A 14 24.19 -4.44 25.77
CA VAL A 14 24.13 -3.71 24.49
C VAL A 14 23.36 -4.50 23.44
N VAL A 15 23.63 -5.81 23.30
CA VAL A 15 22.91 -6.67 22.35
C VAL A 15 21.43 -6.78 22.73
N GLY A 16 21.10 -6.90 24.01
CA GLY A 16 19.71 -6.94 24.48
C GLY A 16 18.94 -5.65 24.16
N VAL A 17 19.58 -4.49 24.37
CA VAL A 17 19.02 -3.18 24.05
C VAL A 17 18.83 -3.02 22.53
N VAL A 18 19.82 -3.40 21.71
CA VAL A 18 19.72 -3.37 20.24
C VAL A 18 18.61 -4.29 19.71
N GLY A 19 18.47 -5.48 20.28
CA GLY A 19 17.41 -6.42 19.92
C GLY A 19 16.00 -5.89 20.20
N MET A 20 15.85 -5.05 21.24
CA MET A 20 14.57 -4.47 21.61
C MET A 20 14.13 -3.30 20.70
N PHE A 21 15.08 -2.65 20.00
CA PHE A 21 14.76 -1.56 19.07
C PHE A 21 14.09 -2.04 17.78
N GLY A 22 14.34 -3.28 17.34
CA GLY A 22 13.75 -3.82 16.10
C GLY A 22 12.21 -3.79 16.11
N PRO A 23 11.56 -4.39 17.12
CA PRO A 23 10.10 -4.34 17.26
C PRO A 23 9.55 -2.91 17.39
N ALA A 24 10.21 -2.06 18.19
CA ALA A 24 9.76 -0.68 18.42
C ALA A 24 9.77 0.18 17.12
N VAL A 25 10.77 -0.02 16.27
CA VAL A 25 10.85 0.65 14.95
C VAL A 25 9.74 0.16 14.03
N ARG A 26 9.44 -1.15 14.04
CA ARG A 26 8.34 -1.73 13.27
C ARG A 26 6.99 -1.16 13.69
N ASP A 27 6.74 -1.06 14.99
CA ASP A 27 5.48 -0.53 15.53
C ASP A 27 5.31 0.96 15.19
N THR A 28 6.38 1.74 15.31
CA THR A 28 6.34 3.17 14.95
C THR A 28 6.07 3.36 13.46
N ARG A 29 6.69 2.54 12.61
CA ARG A 29 6.48 2.56 11.16
C ARG A 29 5.06 2.15 10.79
N GLU A 30 4.53 1.11 11.42
CA GLU A 30 3.14 0.67 11.22
C GLU A 30 2.13 1.78 11.57
N VAL A 31 2.36 2.52 12.67
CA VAL A 31 1.51 3.67 13.03
C VAL A 31 1.61 4.79 12.00
N ALA A 32 2.81 5.10 11.51
CA ALA A 32 3.01 6.10 10.46
C ALA A 32 2.32 5.68 9.14
N ASP A 33 2.50 4.43 8.72
CA ASP A 33 1.90 3.87 7.51
C ASP A 33 0.37 3.90 7.58
N ARG A 34 -0.23 3.58 8.73
CA ARG A 34 -1.69 3.69 8.93
C ARG A 34 -2.22 5.10 8.73
N ARG A 35 -1.49 6.14 9.17
CA ARG A 35 -1.88 7.53 8.91
C ARG A 35 -1.84 7.85 7.43
N VAL A 36 -0.87 7.32 6.69
CA VAL A 36 -0.80 7.46 5.23
C VAL A 36 -1.97 6.75 4.56
N VAL A 37 -2.29 5.53 4.99
CA VAL A 37 -3.43 4.74 4.47
C VAL A 37 -4.76 5.46 4.66
N HIS A 38 -4.98 6.11 5.80
CA HIS A 38 -6.17 6.94 6.00
C HIS A 38 -6.25 8.16 5.09
N ARG A 39 -5.12 8.68 4.59
CA ARG A 39 -5.12 9.74 3.56
C ARG A 39 -5.33 9.17 2.16
N LEU A 40 -4.83 7.95 1.92
CA LEU A 40 -5.02 7.23 0.67
C LEU A 40 -6.49 6.93 0.39
N THR A 41 -7.36 6.77 1.40
CA THR A 41 -8.80 6.57 1.16
C THR A 41 -9.39 7.72 0.35
N VAL A 42 -9.06 8.96 0.71
CA VAL A 42 -9.49 10.17 -0.01
C VAL A 42 -8.89 10.22 -1.41
N GLY A 43 -7.60 9.89 -1.56
CA GLY A 43 -6.92 9.89 -2.86
C GLY A 43 -7.44 8.81 -3.82
N VAL A 44 -7.80 7.63 -3.30
CA VAL A 44 -8.42 6.55 -4.07
C VAL A 44 -9.81 6.94 -4.51
N ASP A 45 -10.63 7.52 -3.62
CA ASP A 45 -11.96 8.01 -3.98
C ASP A 45 -11.89 9.08 -5.07
N GLU A 46 -10.95 10.02 -4.97
CA GLU A 46 -10.76 11.05 -5.98
C GLU A 46 -10.29 10.46 -7.31
N ALA A 47 -9.35 9.51 -7.30
CA ALA A 47 -8.87 8.84 -8.51
C ALA A 47 -9.97 8.02 -9.20
N LEU A 48 -10.78 7.29 -8.42
CA LEU A 48 -11.93 6.54 -8.93
C LEU A 48 -12.98 7.49 -9.54
N ARG A 49 -13.27 8.61 -8.89
CA ARG A 49 -14.17 9.64 -9.44
C ARG A 49 -13.62 10.29 -10.70
N ARG A 50 -12.31 10.55 -10.76
CA ARG A 50 -11.64 11.13 -11.93
C ARG A 50 -11.65 10.17 -13.13
N GLY A 51 -11.47 8.88 -12.90
CA GLY A 51 -11.63 7.84 -13.93
C GLY A 51 -13.08 7.70 -14.40
N GLY A 52 -14.04 8.02 -13.53
CA GLY A 52 -15.47 7.99 -13.81
C GLY A 52 -16.11 6.64 -13.54
N PHE A 53 -17.44 6.65 -13.38
CA PHE A 53 -18.23 5.48 -13.04
C PHE A 53 -18.05 4.32 -14.03
N SER A 54 -18.12 4.60 -15.33
CA SER A 54 -18.02 3.57 -16.38
C SER A 54 -16.65 2.90 -16.43
N ALA A 55 -15.57 3.65 -16.18
CA ALA A 55 -14.21 3.10 -16.15
C ALA A 55 -14.02 2.18 -14.93
N ALA A 56 -14.47 2.60 -13.75
CA ALA A 56 -14.44 1.78 -12.54
C ALA A 56 -15.34 0.54 -12.68
N GLU A 57 -16.51 0.69 -13.30
CA GLU A 57 -17.42 -0.42 -13.57
C GLU A 57 -16.78 -1.45 -14.50
N ALA A 58 -16.19 -1.01 -15.61
CA ALA A 58 -15.51 -1.87 -16.58
C ALA A 58 -14.28 -2.55 -15.97
N ALA A 59 -13.46 -1.81 -15.21
CA ALA A 59 -12.25 -2.35 -14.58
C ALA A 59 -12.54 -3.39 -13.48
N THR A 60 -13.75 -3.36 -12.90
CA THR A 60 -14.21 -4.30 -11.87
C THR A 60 -15.25 -5.30 -12.39
N ALA A 61 -15.49 -5.33 -13.71
CA ALA A 61 -16.45 -6.23 -14.32
C ALA A 61 -16.04 -7.70 -14.13
N SER A 62 -17.02 -8.60 -14.06
CA SER A 62 -16.80 -10.06 -13.96
C SER A 62 -15.90 -10.50 -12.80
N GLY A 63 -15.80 -9.71 -11.73
CA GLY A 63 -14.94 -10.01 -10.58
C GLY A 63 -13.47 -9.65 -10.77
N ALA A 64 -13.14 -8.87 -11.80
CA ALA A 64 -11.80 -8.31 -11.98
C ALA A 64 -11.43 -7.36 -10.82
N THR A 65 -10.12 -7.29 -10.54
CA THR A 65 -9.54 -6.41 -9.53
C THR A 65 -8.77 -5.30 -10.23
N LEU A 66 -9.17 -4.05 -10.01
CA LEU A 66 -8.37 -2.91 -10.40
C LEU A 66 -7.23 -2.76 -9.40
N GLN A 67 -5.99 -2.76 -9.89
CA GLN A 67 -4.80 -2.62 -9.06
C GLN A 67 -4.17 -1.24 -9.27
N LEU A 68 -3.92 -0.53 -8.17
CA LEU A 68 -3.28 0.77 -8.12
C LEU A 68 -2.07 0.68 -7.19
N VAL A 69 -1.08 1.54 -7.42
CA VAL A 69 0.12 1.66 -6.58
C VAL A 69 0.33 3.10 -6.14
N ALA A 70 0.88 3.28 -4.95
CA ALA A 70 1.26 4.58 -4.41
C ALA A 70 2.63 4.56 -3.74
N ARG A 71 3.23 5.75 -3.62
CA ARG A 71 4.49 5.97 -2.90
C ARG A 71 4.32 5.85 -1.39
N ALA A 72 5.43 5.70 -0.67
CA ALA A 72 5.43 5.57 0.80
C ALA A 72 4.84 6.77 1.55
N ASP A 73 4.83 7.96 0.95
CA ASP A 73 4.18 9.15 1.49
C ASP A 73 2.65 9.19 1.23
N GLY A 74 2.15 8.24 0.43
CA GLY A 74 0.77 8.16 -0.04
C GLY A 74 0.44 9.18 -1.14
N THR A 75 1.45 9.90 -1.63
CA THR A 75 1.28 10.77 -2.78
C THR A 75 1.35 9.95 -4.05
N HIS A 76 0.77 10.50 -5.12
CA HIS A 76 0.90 9.98 -6.47
C HIS A 76 0.39 8.54 -6.63
N LEU A 77 -0.88 8.42 -7.01
CA LEU A 77 -1.57 7.15 -7.20
C LEU A 77 -1.69 6.86 -8.70
N VAL A 78 -1.26 5.68 -9.13
CA VAL A 78 -1.27 5.27 -10.55
C VAL A 78 -1.80 3.85 -10.67
N ALA A 79 -2.49 3.53 -11.75
CA ALA A 79 -2.84 2.14 -12.05
C ALA A 79 -1.57 1.29 -12.23
N LEU A 80 -1.56 0.08 -11.71
CA LEU A 80 -0.39 -0.80 -11.76
C LEU A 80 0.04 -1.09 -13.21
N ALA A 81 -0.92 -1.21 -14.12
CA ALA A 81 -0.66 -1.38 -15.56
C ALA A 81 0.13 -0.22 -16.17
N ASP A 82 -0.14 1.01 -15.69
CA ASP A 82 0.53 2.24 -16.14
C ASP A 82 1.79 2.54 -15.30
N ALA A 83 2.03 1.80 -14.22
CA ALA A 83 3.18 2.03 -13.35
C ALA A 83 4.50 1.57 -13.99
N ALA A 84 4.47 0.56 -14.86
CA ALA A 84 5.65 -0.07 -15.48
C ALA A 84 6.11 0.61 -16.78
N ASN A 85 5.25 1.41 -17.42
CA ASN A 85 5.51 2.04 -18.70
C ASN A 85 5.38 3.57 -18.57
N ASN A 86 6.23 4.39 -19.20
CA ASN A 86 6.85 4.06 -20.48
C ASN A 86 8.17 4.81 -20.78
N PRO A 87 9.30 4.11 -20.95
CA PRO A 87 10.54 4.70 -21.50
C PRO A 87 10.47 4.97 -23.02
N VAL A 88 9.41 4.54 -23.72
CA VAL A 88 9.23 4.71 -25.18
C VAL A 88 8.32 5.90 -25.54
N SER A 89 7.40 6.33 -24.66
CA SER A 89 6.51 7.48 -24.90
C SER A 89 6.94 8.79 -24.25
N GLY A 90 7.97 8.78 -23.39
CA GLY A 90 8.56 9.99 -22.83
C GLY A 90 7.67 10.78 -21.87
N VAL A 91 6.67 10.17 -21.23
CA VAL A 91 5.79 10.85 -20.25
C VAL A 91 6.11 10.39 -18.82
N PRO A 92 6.82 11.22 -18.03
CA PRO A 92 6.91 11.08 -16.59
C PRO A 92 5.63 11.57 -15.86
N PRO A 93 5.31 11.01 -14.67
CA PRO A 93 6.00 9.89 -14.04
C PRO A 93 5.03 8.77 -13.63
N GLY A 94 5.19 7.56 -14.16
CA GLY A 94 4.80 6.38 -13.39
C GLY A 94 5.61 6.29 -12.08
N ILE A 95 5.28 5.34 -11.21
CA ILE A 95 6.03 5.13 -9.95
C ILE A 95 7.14 4.10 -10.20
N ALA A 96 8.39 4.49 -9.96
CA ALA A 96 9.53 3.58 -10.04
C ALA A 96 9.33 2.38 -9.11
N SER A 97 9.77 1.17 -9.50
CA SER A 97 9.49 -0.05 -8.73
C SER A 97 9.93 0.03 -7.26
N ALA A 98 11.08 0.66 -7.02
CA ALA A 98 11.64 0.91 -5.68
C ALA A 98 10.76 1.81 -4.79
N GLU A 99 9.91 2.64 -5.40
CA GLU A 99 9.05 3.60 -4.73
C GLU A 99 7.62 3.09 -4.53
N ARG A 100 7.25 1.94 -5.13
CA ARG A 100 5.89 1.36 -5.01
C ARG A 100 5.72 0.69 -3.64
N TYR A 101 5.26 1.47 -2.66
CA TYR A 101 5.18 1.00 -1.28
C TYR A 101 3.78 0.49 -0.90
N PHE A 102 2.71 1.13 -1.38
CA PHE A 102 1.34 0.67 -1.16
C PHE A 102 0.80 0.01 -2.42
N LEU A 103 0.20 -1.17 -2.26
CA LEU A 103 -0.65 -1.80 -3.28
C LEU A 103 -2.10 -1.62 -2.86
N ILE A 104 -2.92 -1.12 -3.78
CA ILE A 104 -4.33 -0.83 -3.57
C ILE A 104 -5.11 -1.66 -4.58
N GLU A 105 -5.98 -2.52 -4.07
CA GLU A 105 -6.80 -3.41 -4.86
C GLU A 105 -8.25 -3.01 -4.69
N VAL A 106 -8.90 -2.69 -5.79
CA VAL A 106 -10.31 -2.28 -5.84
C VAL A 106 -11.09 -3.40 -6.49
N THR A 107 -12.00 -4.00 -5.73
CA THR A 107 -12.90 -5.06 -6.19
C THR A 107 -14.34 -4.60 -6.02
N ARG A 108 -15.25 -5.16 -6.82
CA ARG A 108 -16.67 -4.89 -6.65
C ARG A 108 -17.18 -5.56 -5.37
N ALA A 109 -17.66 -4.77 -4.41
CA ALA A 109 -18.44 -5.31 -3.30
C ALA A 109 -19.77 -5.80 -3.89
N ARG A 110 -20.22 -7.01 -3.52
CA ARG A 110 -21.39 -7.72 -4.11
C ARG A 110 -22.46 -6.78 -4.67
N ARG A 111 -22.92 -7.05 -5.89
CA ARG A 111 -23.89 -6.24 -6.65
C ARG A 111 -25.07 -5.86 -5.73
N PRO A 112 -25.37 -4.56 -5.53
CA PRO A 112 -26.56 -4.18 -4.76
C PRO A 112 -27.81 -4.75 -5.45
N ALA A 113 -28.81 -5.11 -4.65
CA ALA A 113 -30.07 -5.68 -5.15
C ALA A 113 -30.90 -4.71 -6.01
N SER A 114 -30.53 -3.42 -6.02
CA SER A 114 -31.12 -2.39 -6.86
C SER A 114 -30.17 -2.04 -8.00
N GLU A 115 -30.65 -2.16 -9.25
CA GLU A 115 -29.82 -2.12 -10.46
C GLU A 115 -29.19 -0.77 -10.78
N MET A 116 -29.62 0.35 -10.19
CA MET A 116 -29.18 1.67 -10.69
C MET A 116 -29.13 2.70 -9.57
N ALA A 117 -27.91 3.03 -9.10
CA ALA A 117 -27.57 4.36 -8.57
C ALA A 117 -26.10 4.44 -8.09
N CYS A 118 -25.47 3.31 -7.76
CA CYS A 118 -24.14 3.32 -7.12
C CYS A 118 -23.38 2.01 -7.35
N LEU A 119 -22.09 2.12 -7.67
CA LEU A 119 -21.13 1.03 -7.68
C LEU A 119 -20.42 1.01 -6.32
N VAL A 120 -20.70 -0.03 -5.53
CA VAL A 120 -20.00 -0.26 -4.25
C VAL A 120 -18.75 -1.09 -4.53
N VAL A 121 -17.60 -0.59 -4.08
CA VAL A 121 -16.31 -1.27 -4.20
C VAL A 121 -15.75 -1.55 -2.81
N GLU A 122 -15.12 -2.72 -2.65
CA GLU A 122 -14.23 -3.02 -1.54
C GLU A 122 -12.82 -2.61 -1.98
N VAL A 123 -12.16 -1.78 -1.17
CA VAL A 123 -10.80 -1.35 -1.39
C VAL A 123 -9.91 -1.99 -0.32
N ARG A 124 -8.92 -2.76 -0.76
CA ARG A 124 -7.88 -3.34 0.08
C ARG A 124 -6.56 -2.63 -0.18
N VAL A 125 -6.00 -2.04 0.86
CA VAL A 125 -4.66 -1.42 0.84
C VAL A 125 -3.70 -2.34 1.58
N SER A 126 -2.56 -2.68 0.97
CA SER A 126 -1.52 -3.51 1.59
C SER A 126 -0.14 -2.86 1.51
N TRP A 127 0.65 -3.02 2.58
CA TRP A 127 2.01 -2.50 2.69
C TRP A 127 2.88 -3.38 3.60
N PRO A 128 4.20 -3.38 3.45
CA PRO A 128 4.94 -2.88 2.27
C PRO A 128 4.66 -3.77 1.05
N TYR A 129 4.43 -3.18 -0.12
CA TYR A 129 4.30 -3.90 -1.39
C TYR A 129 5.67 -4.18 -2.01
N GLY A 130 6.47 -3.13 -2.18
CA GLY A 130 7.87 -3.18 -2.61
C GLY A 130 8.79 -2.65 -1.51
N LEU A 131 9.97 -3.26 -1.38
CA LEU A 131 11.03 -2.78 -0.50
C LEU A 131 12.13 -2.07 -1.30
N PRO A 132 12.60 -0.89 -0.86
CA PRO A 132 13.80 -0.29 -1.41
C PRO A 132 15.04 -1.15 -1.07
N PRO A 133 16.14 -1.01 -1.83
CA PRO A 133 16.29 -0.14 -3.01
C PRO A 133 15.74 -0.74 -4.31
N ASP A 134 15.49 -2.05 -4.37
CA ASP A 134 15.28 -2.75 -5.63
C ASP A 134 13.79 -2.91 -6.00
N GLY A 135 12.87 -2.51 -5.12
CA GLY A 135 11.44 -2.73 -5.30
C GLY A 135 11.06 -4.21 -5.18
N ALA A 136 11.81 -4.98 -4.38
CA ALA A 136 11.56 -6.39 -4.16
C ALA A 136 10.14 -6.59 -3.60
N ILE A 137 9.33 -7.38 -4.30
CA ILE A 137 7.93 -7.59 -3.93
C ILE A 137 7.86 -8.43 -2.66
N VAL A 138 7.19 -7.89 -1.65
CA VAL A 138 6.97 -8.57 -0.37
C VAL A 138 5.84 -9.59 -0.54
N PRO A 139 5.97 -10.84 -0.04
CA PRO A 139 4.88 -11.81 -0.08
C PRO A 139 3.63 -11.31 0.64
N ALA A 140 2.43 -11.61 0.12
CA ALA A 140 1.17 -11.13 0.71
C ALA A 140 1.01 -11.49 2.20
N ALA A 141 1.48 -12.67 2.62
CA ALA A 141 1.43 -13.13 4.01
C ALA A 141 2.28 -12.29 4.99
N GLN A 142 3.17 -11.44 4.48
CA GLN A 142 4.05 -10.57 5.29
C GLN A 142 3.61 -9.10 5.25
N ARG A 143 2.52 -8.79 4.54
CA ARG A 143 2.01 -7.42 4.42
C ARG A 143 0.99 -7.15 5.53
N SER A 144 0.98 -5.91 6.01
CA SER A 144 -0.16 -5.32 6.71
C SER A 144 -1.28 -5.02 5.70
N GLU A 145 -2.53 -5.13 6.13
CA GLU A 145 -3.70 -4.85 5.30
C GLU A 145 -4.66 -3.87 6.01
N PHE A 146 -5.30 -3.01 5.21
CA PHE A 146 -6.43 -2.19 5.62
C PHE A 146 -7.52 -2.28 4.56
N ARG A 147 -8.78 -2.38 4.99
CA ARG A 147 -9.94 -2.49 4.10
C ARG A 147 -10.96 -1.43 4.41
N PHE A 148 -11.54 -0.87 3.36
CA PHE A 148 -12.67 0.04 3.45
C PHE A 148 -13.58 -0.14 2.24
N HIS A 149 -14.81 0.37 2.35
CA HIS A 149 -15.76 0.36 1.25
C HIS A 149 -15.93 1.78 0.72
N SER A 150 -16.07 1.91 -0.59
CA SER A 150 -16.40 3.16 -1.24
C SER A 150 -17.57 2.99 -2.19
N ALA A 151 -18.28 4.08 -2.43
CA ALA A 151 -19.48 4.16 -3.24
C ALA A 151 -19.23 5.19 -4.35
N ILE A 152 -19.30 4.74 -5.60
CA ILE A 152 -19.15 5.59 -6.77
C ILE A 152 -20.54 5.76 -7.39
N ASN A 153 -20.99 7.01 -7.45
CA ASN A 153 -22.23 7.37 -8.13
C ASN A 153 -21.92 7.70 -9.62
N PRO A 154 -22.88 7.49 -10.53
CA PRO A 154 -22.75 7.81 -11.95
C PRO A 154 -22.49 9.29 -12.22
#